data_AF-A0A931LU80-F1
#
_entry.id   AF-A0A931LU80-F1
#
_cell.length_a   1.000
_cell.length_b   1.000
_cell.length_c   1.000
_cell.angle_alpha   90.00
_cell.angle_beta   90.00
_cell.angle_gamma   90.00
#
_symmetry.space_group_name_H-M   'P 1'
#
loop_
_entity.id
_entity.type
_entity.pdbx_description
1 polymer ?
#
loop_
_entity_poly.entity_id
_entity_poly.type
_entity_poly.pdbx_seq_one_letter_code
_entity_poly.pdbx_strand_id
1 'polypeptide(L)'
;MKKSVHTIAIRMWPEEEPHKVAKIVPYPDGGYAVLVPYHKERSGFAAKFAVDYKKVRVYEVDEKEYVSFGADERVKFSYHTSGFAQFSGENPRTILSGREGDQIKGVGILTQPPHIPIKTGPTLGLLFWGIDEFDALPPGAKAEVFGEGDFYHGGGPELTNACLIEIFHFETRFWSAVRKSNDSYILTMVFQMSEAAGAARELRVLELPGQSFFLGVLVSRTRASFEASSGWVINGPSVITDQHEKIGEQIVAFYPKEAVPGKTISGSINFSPPTQET
;
A
#
# COMPACT_ATOMS: atom_id res chain seq x y z
N MET A 1 7.76 -17.64 -19.15
CA MET A 1 8.36 -16.35 -18.72
C MET A 1 8.56 -16.37 -17.21
N LYS A 2 9.73 -15.92 -16.71
CA LYS A 2 9.94 -15.76 -15.26
C LYS A 2 9.05 -14.61 -14.76
N LYS A 3 8.30 -14.81 -13.69
CA LYS A 3 7.58 -13.71 -13.00
C LYS A 3 8.63 -12.73 -12.50
N SER A 4 8.62 -11.48 -12.99
CA SER A 4 9.48 -10.44 -12.41
C SER A 4 8.84 -9.98 -11.12
N VAL A 5 9.48 -10.33 -10.02
CA VAL A 5 9.10 -9.91 -8.68
C VAL A 5 9.98 -8.72 -8.34
N HIS A 6 9.36 -7.63 -7.89
CA HIS A 6 10.09 -6.44 -7.49
C HIS A 6 10.19 -6.39 -5.98
N THR A 7 11.42 -6.28 -5.48
CA THR A 7 11.68 -5.93 -4.09
C THR A 7 11.95 -4.42 -4.04
N ILE A 8 11.21 -3.70 -3.20
CA ILE A 8 11.48 -2.30 -2.90
C ILE A 8 12.34 -2.25 -1.65
N ALA A 9 13.43 -1.50 -1.72
CA ALA A 9 14.32 -1.24 -0.60
C ALA A 9 14.54 0.25 -0.41
N ILE A 10 14.80 0.65 0.82
CA ILE A 10 14.90 2.04 1.25
C ILE A 10 16.25 2.22 1.94
N ARG A 11 17.03 3.18 1.46
CA ARG A 11 18.21 3.69 2.14
C ARG A 11 17.82 5.02 2.76
N MET A 12 17.61 5.02 4.08
CA MET A 12 17.16 6.23 4.79
C MET A 12 18.24 7.31 4.76
N TRP A 13 19.50 6.91 4.95
CA TRP A 13 20.66 7.80 5.00
C TRP A 13 21.80 7.29 4.08
N PRO A 14 22.59 8.16 3.44
CA PRO A 14 23.60 7.76 2.45
C PRO A 14 24.60 6.70 2.93
N GLU A 15 25.00 6.76 4.19
CA GLU A 15 26.00 5.88 4.81
C GLU A 15 25.41 4.57 5.35
N GLU A 16 24.08 4.41 5.31
CA GLU A 16 23.40 3.22 5.81
C GLU A 16 23.15 2.17 4.73
N GLU A 17 23.02 0.92 5.19
CA GLU A 17 22.58 -0.15 4.31
C GLU A 17 21.09 0.00 3.96
N PRO A 18 20.72 -0.30 2.70
CA PRO A 18 19.32 -0.29 2.32
C PRO A 18 18.58 -1.46 2.97
N HIS A 19 17.35 -1.21 3.44
CA HIS A 19 16.49 -2.23 4.03
C HIS A 19 15.34 -2.56 3.09
N LYS A 20 14.99 -3.85 2.98
CA LYS A 20 13.87 -4.28 2.13
C LYS A 20 12.57 -3.95 2.86
N VAL A 21 11.65 -3.25 2.20
CA VAL A 21 10.38 -2.83 2.83
C VAL A 21 9.17 -3.51 2.21
N ALA A 22 9.13 -3.62 0.89
CA ALA A 22 7.95 -4.12 0.19
C ALA A 22 8.32 -5.09 -0.93
N LYS A 23 7.36 -5.90 -1.31
CA LYS A 23 7.48 -6.84 -2.43
C LYS A 23 6.24 -6.76 -3.32
N ILE A 24 6.45 -6.52 -4.62
CA ILE A 24 5.40 -6.49 -5.62
C ILE A 24 5.46 -7.77 -6.45
N VAL A 25 4.34 -8.49 -6.50
CA VAL A 25 4.23 -9.79 -7.16
C VAL A 25 3.13 -9.73 -8.22
N PRO A 26 3.45 -9.75 -9.52
CA PRO A 26 2.44 -9.77 -10.57
C PRO A 26 1.69 -11.10 -10.56
N TYR A 27 0.37 -11.02 -10.81
CA TYR A 27 -0.50 -12.15 -10.98
C TYR A 27 -0.66 -12.50 -12.47
N PRO A 28 -0.90 -13.78 -12.82
CA PRO A 28 -1.11 -14.20 -14.20
C PRO A 28 -2.37 -13.61 -14.85
N ASP A 29 -3.38 -13.25 -14.04
CA ASP A 29 -4.65 -12.68 -14.47
C ASP A 29 -4.56 -11.20 -14.86
N GLY A 30 -3.37 -10.61 -14.70
CA GLY A 30 -3.07 -9.21 -14.95
C GLY A 30 -3.09 -8.31 -13.69
N GLY A 31 -3.37 -8.89 -12.52
CA GLY A 31 -3.33 -8.19 -11.25
C GLY A 31 -1.93 -8.18 -10.64
N TYR A 32 -1.83 -7.78 -9.38
CA TYR A 32 -0.64 -7.97 -8.56
C TYR A 32 -0.98 -7.96 -7.07
N ALA A 33 0.01 -8.33 -6.25
CA ALA A 33 0.00 -8.11 -4.82
C ALA A 33 1.16 -7.25 -4.36
N VAL A 34 0.93 -6.53 -3.25
CA VAL A 34 1.95 -5.83 -2.47
C VAL A 34 2.00 -6.48 -1.09
N LEU A 35 3.20 -6.86 -0.68
CA LEU A 35 3.50 -7.49 0.60
C LEU A 35 4.50 -6.62 1.36
N VAL A 36 4.49 -6.73 2.69
CA VAL A 36 5.51 -6.18 3.60
C VAL A 36 6.22 -7.34 4.32
N PRO A 37 6.87 -8.26 3.57
CA PRO A 37 7.26 -9.57 4.11
C PRO A 37 8.56 -9.52 4.93
N TYR A 38 9.16 -8.33 5.04
CA TYR A 38 10.50 -8.12 5.59
C TYR A 38 10.49 -7.48 6.97
N HIS A 39 9.32 -7.13 7.51
CA HIS A 39 9.16 -6.68 8.89
C HIS A 39 8.87 -7.87 9.81
N LYS A 40 9.38 -7.83 11.05
CA LYS A 40 9.21 -8.91 12.04
C LYS A 40 7.77 -9.13 12.49
N GLU A 41 6.96 -8.07 12.51
CA GLU A 41 5.59 -8.13 13.04
C GLU A 41 4.67 -8.95 12.14
N ARG A 42 3.97 -9.90 12.76
CA ARG A 42 3.10 -10.86 12.06
C ARG A 42 1.62 -10.68 12.35
N SER A 43 1.28 -10.05 13.47
CA SER A 43 -0.10 -9.83 13.87
C SER A 43 -0.48 -8.36 13.74
N GLY A 44 -1.72 -8.13 13.38
CA GLY A 44 -2.24 -6.79 13.12
C GLY A 44 -3.75 -6.80 13.03
N PHE A 45 -4.30 -5.76 12.43
CA PHE A 45 -5.71 -5.74 12.04
C PHE A 45 -5.88 -5.13 10.65
N ALA A 46 -6.89 -5.61 9.94
CA ALA A 46 -7.36 -4.99 8.71
C ALA A 46 -8.71 -4.34 8.98
N ALA A 47 -8.98 -3.20 8.37
CA ALA A 47 -10.23 -2.50 8.56
C ALA A 47 -10.75 -1.87 7.28
N LYS A 48 -12.04 -1.59 7.31
CA LYS A 48 -12.78 -0.84 6.31
C LYS A 48 -13.51 0.30 7.02
N PHE A 49 -13.42 1.50 6.46
CA PHE A 49 -14.05 2.70 7.03
C PHE A 49 -14.36 3.73 5.93
N ALA A 50 -15.27 4.65 6.26
CA ALA A 50 -15.62 5.76 5.39
C ALA A 50 -14.64 6.93 5.60
N VAL A 51 -14.25 7.58 4.50
CA VAL A 51 -13.38 8.75 4.45
C VAL A 51 -14.18 9.92 3.89
N ASP A 52 -14.35 10.98 4.67
CA ASP A 52 -14.92 12.24 4.20
C ASP A 52 -13.83 13.13 3.59
N TYR A 53 -13.80 13.21 2.26
CA TYR A 53 -12.83 14.00 1.52
C TYR A 53 -13.12 15.52 1.54
N LYS A 54 -14.19 15.98 2.20
CA LYS A 54 -14.38 17.41 2.49
C LYS A 54 -13.54 17.86 3.70
N LYS A 55 -13.20 16.95 4.61
CA LYS A 55 -12.31 17.23 5.75
C LYS A 55 -10.86 17.22 5.27
N VAL A 56 -10.16 18.35 5.40
CA VAL A 56 -8.77 18.49 4.98
C VAL A 56 -7.85 18.42 6.19
N ARG A 57 -6.67 17.80 6.03
CA ARG A 57 -5.51 17.73 6.95
C ARG A 57 -5.57 16.71 8.08
N VAL A 58 -6.62 16.71 8.90
CA VAL A 58 -6.72 15.78 10.03
C VAL A 58 -8.05 15.05 9.93
N TYR A 59 -7.97 13.76 9.62
CA TYR A 59 -9.12 12.87 9.60
C TYR A 59 -9.04 11.97 10.82
N GLU A 60 -9.72 12.37 11.89
CA GLU A 60 -10.02 11.47 12.99
C GLU A 60 -11.26 10.67 12.58
N VAL A 61 -11.08 9.35 12.47
CA VAL A 61 -12.17 8.42 12.20
C VAL A 61 -12.64 7.90 13.55
N ASP A 62 -13.93 8.07 13.86
CA ASP A 62 -14.52 7.49 15.06
C ASP A 62 -14.34 5.96 15.01
N GLU A 63 -13.95 5.35 16.12
CA GLU A 63 -13.77 3.90 16.21
C GLU A 63 -15.02 3.11 15.81
N LYS A 64 -16.21 3.69 16.00
CA LYS A 64 -17.49 3.10 15.60
C LYS A 64 -17.69 3.02 14.09
N GLU A 65 -16.91 3.78 13.31
CA GLU A 65 -16.98 3.79 11.85
C GLU A 65 -16.06 2.73 11.21
N TYR A 66 -15.29 1.99 12.01
CA TYR A 66 -14.46 0.89 11.55
C TYR A 66 -15.22 -0.43 11.59
N VAL A 67 -15.21 -1.15 10.46
CA VAL A 67 -15.38 -2.60 10.48
C VAL A 67 -13.98 -3.20 10.47
N SER A 68 -13.53 -3.66 11.64
CA SER A 68 -12.15 -4.12 11.88
C SER A 68 -12.09 -5.63 12.09
N PHE A 69 -11.00 -6.23 11.63
CA PHE A 69 -10.76 -7.65 11.67
C PHE A 69 -9.35 -7.94 12.15
N GLY A 70 -9.21 -8.74 13.20
CA GLY A 70 -7.91 -9.22 13.65
C GLY A 70 -7.28 -10.15 12.61
N ALA A 71 -5.98 -10.00 12.42
CA ALA A 71 -5.16 -10.83 11.54
C ALA A 71 -4.00 -11.41 12.36
N ASP A 72 -3.94 -12.74 12.48
CA ASP A 72 -2.87 -13.42 13.25
C ASP A 72 -1.61 -13.66 12.38
N GLU A 73 -1.72 -13.32 11.11
CA GLU A 73 -0.65 -13.39 10.11
C GLU A 73 -0.63 -12.11 9.28
N ARG A 74 0.49 -11.86 8.59
CA ARG A 74 0.61 -10.72 7.69
C ARG A 74 -0.38 -10.83 6.55
N VAL A 75 -1.05 -9.72 6.25
CA VAL A 75 -1.83 -9.57 5.04
C VAL A 75 -0.97 -9.08 3.89
N LYS A 76 -1.39 -9.43 2.68
CA LYS A 76 -0.99 -8.79 1.43
C LYS A 76 -2.15 -8.01 0.87
N PHE A 77 -1.86 -6.85 0.31
CA PHE A 77 -2.81 -6.17 -0.57
C PHE A 77 -2.82 -6.88 -1.92
N SER A 78 -3.99 -7.21 -2.45
CA SER A 78 -4.18 -7.79 -3.79
C SER A 78 -5.07 -6.90 -4.62
N TYR A 79 -4.68 -6.67 -5.87
CA TYR A 79 -5.45 -5.89 -6.82
C TYR A 79 -5.60 -6.64 -8.13
N HIS A 80 -6.84 -7.01 -8.45
CA HIS A 80 -7.18 -7.86 -9.58
C HIS A 80 -7.58 -7.02 -10.81
N THR A 81 -7.52 -7.63 -12.00
CA THR A 81 -7.91 -6.96 -13.25
C THR A 81 -9.37 -6.55 -13.33
N SER A 82 -10.22 -7.15 -12.50
CA SER A 82 -11.63 -6.78 -12.33
C SER A 82 -11.84 -5.49 -11.55
N GLY A 83 -10.78 -4.91 -10.96
CA GLY A 83 -10.88 -3.78 -10.02
C GLY A 83 -11.19 -4.20 -8.59
N PHE A 84 -11.26 -5.51 -8.31
CA PHE A 84 -11.38 -6.01 -6.95
C PHE A 84 -10.04 -5.83 -6.20
N ALA A 85 -10.07 -5.06 -5.12
CA ALA A 85 -8.94 -4.81 -4.22
C ALA A 85 -9.26 -5.37 -2.83
N GLN A 86 -8.32 -6.08 -2.21
CA GLN A 86 -8.56 -6.74 -0.92
C GLN A 86 -7.29 -7.00 -0.12
N PHE A 87 -7.45 -7.23 1.19
CA PHE A 87 -6.43 -7.84 2.04
C PHE A 87 -6.65 -9.32 2.20
N SER A 88 -5.68 -10.14 1.78
CA SER A 88 -5.68 -11.59 1.99
C SER A 88 -4.40 -12.01 2.71
N GLY A 89 -4.30 -13.25 3.18
CA GLY A 89 -3.09 -13.71 3.86
C GLY A 89 -1.90 -13.86 2.92
N GLU A 90 -0.69 -13.69 3.45
CA GLU A 90 0.53 -14.16 2.78
C GLU A 90 0.44 -15.66 2.45
N ASN A 91 -0.16 -16.43 3.37
CA ASN A 91 -0.54 -17.81 3.18
C ASN A 91 -2.02 -17.90 2.75
N PRO A 92 -2.35 -18.44 1.56
CA PRO A 92 -3.73 -18.54 1.08
C PRO A 92 -4.68 -19.37 1.95
N ARG A 93 -4.14 -20.14 2.91
CA ARG A 93 -4.93 -20.99 3.81
C ARG A 93 -5.32 -20.32 5.13
N THR A 94 -4.75 -19.16 5.45
CA THR A 94 -4.90 -18.59 6.80
C THR A 94 -5.88 -17.44 6.89
N ILE A 95 -6.13 -16.70 5.82
CA ILE A 95 -6.98 -15.50 5.85
C ILE A 95 -7.98 -15.53 4.68
N LEU A 96 -9.28 -15.48 4.99
CA LEU A 96 -10.39 -15.53 4.04
C LEU A 96 -10.97 -14.14 3.78
N SER A 97 -10.25 -13.33 2.99
CA SER A 97 -10.93 -12.26 2.23
C SER A 97 -11.04 -12.71 0.78
N GLY A 98 -12.19 -12.42 0.19
CA GLY A 98 -12.50 -12.87 -1.16
C GLY A 98 -13.78 -12.29 -1.70
N ARG A 99 -14.15 -12.74 -2.90
CA ARG A 99 -15.41 -12.42 -3.54
C ARG A 99 -16.13 -13.72 -3.89
N GLU A 100 -17.40 -13.82 -3.52
CA GLU A 100 -18.30 -14.91 -3.91
C GLU A 100 -19.52 -14.31 -4.62
N GLY A 101 -19.58 -14.48 -5.94
CA GLY A 101 -20.56 -13.74 -6.75
C GLY A 101 -20.35 -12.24 -6.59
N ASP A 102 -21.37 -11.52 -6.11
CA ASP A 102 -21.29 -10.09 -5.82
C ASP A 102 -21.04 -9.77 -4.34
N GLN A 103 -20.94 -10.79 -3.49
CA GLN A 103 -20.64 -10.60 -2.08
C GLN A 103 -19.13 -10.52 -1.85
N ILE A 104 -18.70 -9.46 -1.18
CA ILE A 104 -17.33 -9.31 -0.70
C ILE A 104 -17.25 -9.90 0.71
N LYS A 105 -16.33 -10.84 0.90
CA LYS A 105 -15.98 -11.44 2.19
C LYS A 105 -14.71 -10.78 2.74
N GLY A 106 -14.71 -10.45 4.03
CA GLY A 106 -13.57 -9.83 4.71
C GLY A 106 -13.34 -8.37 4.28
N VAL A 107 -12.08 -7.99 4.12
CA VAL A 107 -11.68 -6.60 3.84
C VAL A 107 -11.34 -6.43 2.36
N GLY A 108 -12.37 -6.13 1.57
CA GLY A 108 -12.22 -5.83 0.14
C GLY A 108 -13.20 -4.79 -0.38
N ILE A 109 -12.89 -4.24 -1.56
CA ILE A 109 -13.66 -3.20 -2.26
C ILE A 109 -13.62 -3.44 -3.77
N LEU A 110 -14.65 -2.98 -4.47
CA LEU A 110 -14.66 -2.91 -5.93
C LEU A 110 -14.34 -1.48 -6.34
N THR A 111 -13.16 -1.28 -6.92
CA THR A 111 -12.72 0.00 -7.46
C THR A 111 -12.52 -0.11 -8.97
N GLN A 112 -11.90 0.89 -9.58
CA GLN A 112 -11.56 0.87 -10.99
C GLN A 112 -10.63 -0.30 -11.32
N PRO A 113 -10.70 -0.91 -12.52
CA PRO A 113 -9.72 -1.90 -12.95
C PRO A 113 -8.40 -1.24 -13.40
N PRO A 114 -7.26 -1.96 -13.42
CA PRO A 114 -5.96 -1.39 -13.82
C PRO A 114 -5.92 -0.75 -15.23
N HIS A 115 -6.77 -1.20 -16.15
CA HIS A 115 -6.86 -0.65 -17.52
C HIS A 115 -7.65 0.67 -17.60
N ILE A 116 -8.36 1.05 -16.52
CA ILE A 116 -9.00 2.35 -16.35
C ILE A 116 -8.50 2.91 -15.00
N PRO A 117 -7.23 3.32 -14.91
CA PRO A 117 -6.60 3.56 -13.61
C PRO A 117 -7.25 4.71 -12.84
N ILE A 118 -7.12 4.66 -11.52
CA ILE A 118 -7.51 5.74 -10.61
C ILE A 118 -6.70 6.99 -10.94
N LYS A 119 -7.37 8.13 -11.14
CA LYS A 119 -6.74 9.40 -11.60
C LYS A 119 -6.64 10.46 -10.51
N THR A 120 -7.26 10.22 -9.36
CA THR A 120 -7.44 11.21 -8.29
C THR A 120 -6.40 11.10 -7.18
N GLY A 121 -5.61 10.02 -7.15
CA GLY A 121 -4.63 9.75 -6.11
C GLY A 121 -3.93 8.40 -6.33
N PRO A 122 -3.11 7.95 -5.35
CA PRO A 122 -2.46 6.66 -5.43
C PRO A 122 -3.48 5.52 -5.40
N THR A 123 -3.12 4.41 -6.02
CA THR A 123 -3.88 3.16 -5.88
C THR A 123 -3.58 2.47 -4.55
N LEU A 124 -2.36 2.64 -4.04
CA LEU A 124 -1.93 2.10 -2.76
C LEU A 124 -0.96 3.05 -2.08
N GLY A 125 -1.09 3.17 -0.76
CA GLY A 125 -0.08 3.75 0.12
C GLY A 125 0.50 2.69 1.05
N LEU A 126 1.79 2.79 1.33
CA LEU A 126 2.49 2.00 2.33
C LEU A 126 3.31 2.94 3.20
N LEU A 127 2.86 3.17 4.43
CA LEU A 127 3.58 3.88 5.46
C LEU A 127 4.34 2.88 6.31
N PHE A 128 5.59 3.16 6.66
CA PHE A 128 6.36 2.36 7.62
C PHE A 128 7.30 3.23 8.43
N TRP A 129 7.67 2.74 9.62
CA TRP A 129 8.58 3.41 10.55
C TRP A 129 9.41 2.37 11.31
N GLY A 130 10.52 2.81 11.92
CA GLY A 130 11.48 1.91 12.55
C GLY A 130 12.18 1.01 11.52
N ILE A 131 12.87 1.60 10.56
CA ILE A 131 13.45 0.90 9.40
C ILE A 131 14.44 -0.22 9.78
N ASP A 132 15.08 -0.10 10.94
CA ASP A 132 16.04 -1.08 11.48
C ASP A 132 15.39 -2.43 11.83
N GLU A 133 14.06 -2.48 11.94
CA GLU A 133 13.29 -3.70 12.22
C GLU A 133 12.85 -4.43 10.93
N PHE A 134 13.24 -3.90 9.78
CA PHE A 134 13.12 -4.56 8.49
C PHE A 134 14.41 -5.32 8.16
N ASP A 135 14.31 -6.37 7.35
CA ASP A 135 15.51 -7.06 6.86
C ASP A 135 16.41 -6.14 6.01
N ALA A 136 17.70 -6.10 6.30
CA ALA A 136 18.71 -5.52 5.41
C ALA A 136 18.69 -6.16 4.00
N LEU A 137 19.03 -5.38 2.98
CA LEU A 137 19.21 -5.87 1.62
C LEU A 137 20.61 -6.48 1.47
N PRO A 138 20.73 -7.79 1.17
CA PRO A 138 22.04 -8.41 1.00
C PRO A 138 22.83 -7.76 -0.16
N PRO A 139 24.17 -7.65 -0.06
CA PRO A 139 25.01 -7.16 -1.13
C PRO A 139 24.75 -7.88 -2.47
N GLY A 140 24.56 -7.10 -3.55
CA GLY A 140 24.30 -7.64 -4.89
C GLY A 140 22.89 -8.20 -5.12
N ALA A 141 22.01 -8.16 -4.12
CA ALA A 141 20.61 -8.52 -4.31
C ALA A 141 19.92 -7.53 -5.25
N LYS A 142 19.07 -8.04 -6.16
CA LYS A 142 18.27 -7.20 -7.06
C LYS A 142 17.10 -6.58 -6.29
N ALA A 143 17.06 -5.26 -6.25
CA ALA A 143 15.97 -4.48 -5.68
C ALA A 143 15.90 -3.09 -6.30
N GLU A 144 14.72 -2.49 -6.23
CA GLU A 144 14.49 -1.09 -6.50
C GLU A 144 14.83 -0.30 -5.23
N VAL A 145 16.03 0.30 -5.21
CA VAL A 145 16.55 1.00 -4.02
C VAL A 145 16.25 2.49 -4.13
N PHE A 146 15.45 3.03 -3.23
CA PHE A 146 15.22 4.48 -3.10
C PHE A 146 16.13 5.03 -2.00
N GLY A 147 16.89 6.06 -2.33
CA GLY A 147 17.77 6.76 -1.40
C GLY A 147 17.29 8.17 -1.09
N GLU A 148 18.08 8.91 -0.32
CA GLU A 148 17.78 10.28 0.10
C GLU A 148 17.37 11.20 -1.07
N GLY A 149 18.06 11.11 -2.22
CA GLY A 149 17.76 11.93 -3.40
C GLY A 149 16.43 11.61 -4.09
N ASP A 150 15.77 10.51 -3.72
CA ASP A 150 14.45 10.13 -4.25
C ASP A 150 13.29 10.61 -3.37
N PHE A 151 13.57 11.12 -2.16
CA PHE A 151 12.52 11.43 -1.19
C PHE A 151 11.91 12.82 -1.37
N TYR A 152 10.59 12.85 -1.39
CA TYR A 152 9.83 14.08 -1.11
C TYR A 152 9.69 14.26 0.40
N HIS A 153 9.45 15.50 0.86
CA HIS A 153 9.32 15.79 2.29
C HIS A 153 7.99 16.45 2.59
N GLY A 154 7.19 15.83 3.47
CA GLY A 154 5.94 16.39 4.03
C GLY A 154 6.19 17.41 5.15
N GLY A 155 7.27 18.20 5.04
CA GLY A 155 7.77 19.09 6.09
C GLY A 155 9.29 19.30 6.01
N GLY A 156 9.88 19.92 7.03
CA GLY A 156 11.34 20.00 7.17
C GLY A 156 11.94 18.61 7.43
N PRO A 157 13.17 18.31 6.96
CA PRO A 157 13.84 17.02 7.14
C PRO A 157 13.85 16.50 8.59
N GLU A 158 14.00 17.43 9.53
CA GLU A 158 14.07 17.21 10.98
C GLU A 158 12.77 16.72 11.64
N LEU A 159 11.64 16.74 10.93
CA LEU A 159 10.32 16.36 11.48
C LEU A 159 9.85 14.97 11.04
N THR A 160 10.71 14.16 10.41
CA THR A 160 10.31 12.92 9.75
C THR A 160 10.92 11.67 10.40
N ASN A 161 10.06 10.75 10.84
CA ASN A 161 10.42 9.47 11.48
C ASN A 161 9.80 8.25 10.76
N ALA A 162 9.12 8.49 9.64
CA ALA A 162 8.47 7.46 8.83
C ALA A 162 8.67 7.74 7.35
N CYS A 163 8.41 6.72 6.54
CA CYS A 163 8.46 6.83 5.09
C CYS A 163 7.17 6.27 4.49
N LEU A 164 6.68 6.98 3.48
CA LEU A 164 5.47 6.67 2.74
C LEU A 164 5.85 6.34 1.30
N ILE A 165 5.42 5.16 0.84
CA ILE A 165 5.49 4.74 -0.56
C ILE A 165 4.08 4.84 -1.13
N GLU A 166 3.93 5.59 -2.20
CA GLU A 166 2.68 5.71 -2.95
C GLU A 166 2.84 5.06 -4.33
N ILE A 167 1.91 4.18 -4.68
CA ILE A 167 1.92 3.45 -5.96
C ILE A 167 0.73 3.91 -6.80
N PHE A 168 1.04 4.36 -8.01
CA PHE A 168 0.09 4.83 -9.01
C PHE A 168 0.08 3.90 -10.22
N HIS A 169 -1.08 3.77 -10.86
CA HIS A 169 -1.22 3.03 -12.11
C HIS A 169 -1.20 3.97 -13.30
N PHE A 170 -0.48 3.56 -14.34
CA PHE A 170 -0.47 4.27 -15.60
C PHE A 170 -0.70 3.32 -16.76
N GLU A 171 -1.60 3.74 -17.66
CA GLU A 171 -1.78 3.09 -18.96
C GLU A 171 -0.49 3.17 -19.78
N THR A 172 -0.24 2.17 -20.62
CA THR A 172 0.97 2.11 -21.46
C THR A 172 1.17 3.33 -22.37
N ARG A 173 0.12 4.08 -22.72
CA ARG A 173 0.27 5.34 -23.48
C ARG A 173 1.15 6.39 -22.79
N PHE A 174 1.25 6.34 -21.45
CA PHE A 174 2.11 7.25 -20.69
C PHE A 174 3.61 6.95 -20.88
N TRP A 175 3.99 5.83 -21.50
CA TRP A 175 5.38 5.56 -21.89
C TRP A 175 6.01 6.67 -22.74
N SER A 176 5.19 7.37 -23.53
CA SER A 176 5.65 8.52 -24.31
C SER A 176 6.19 9.69 -23.47
N ALA A 177 5.85 9.74 -22.18
CA ALA A 177 6.32 10.75 -21.22
C ALA A 177 7.38 10.19 -20.24
N VAL A 178 7.77 8.92 -20.37
CA VAL A 178 8.78 8.31 -19.50
C VAL A 178 10.18 8.60 -20.05
N ARG A 179 11.08 9.05 -19.18
CA ARG A 179 12.49 9.25 -19.49
C ARG A 179 13.37 8.29 -18.71
N LYS A 180 14.49 7.88 -19.29
CA LYS A 180 15.53 7.16 -18.54
C LYS A 180 16.40 8.17 -17.78
N SER A 181 16.66 7.88 -16.51
CA SER A 181 17.52 8.67 -15.62
C SER A 181 18.42 7.71 -14.86
N ASN A 182 19.73 7.71 -15.16
CA ASN A 182 20.65 6.68 -14.70
C ASN A 182 20.14 5.27 -15.04
N ASP A 183 20.00 4.40 -14.03
CA ASP A 183 19.52 3.03 -14.16
C ASP A 183 18.00 2.89 -13.94
N SER A 184 17.26 3.99 -13.82
CA SER A 184 15.82 4.00 -13.56
C SER A 184 15.03 4.70 -14.66
N TYR A 185 13.77 4.31 -14.80
CA TYR A 185 12.79 5.03 -15.61
C TYR A 185 11.99 5.96 -14.71
N ILE A 186 11.78 7.20 -15.17
CA ILE A 186 11.12 8.26 -14.41
C ILE A 186 9.96 8.81 -15.22
N LEU A 187 8.81 8.97 -14.57
CA LEU A 187 7.64 9.68 -15.07
C LEU A 187 7.40 10.91 -14.20
N THR A 188 7.31 12.09 -14.80
CA THR A 188 6.96 13.32 -14.06
C THR A 188 5.47 13.60 -14.19
N MET A 189 4.78 13.73 -13.06
CA MET A 189 3.34 14.02 -13.00
C MET A 189 3.05 15.23 -12.11
N VAL A 190 1.91 15.86 -12.34
CA VAL A 190 1.34 16.87 -11.45
C VAL A 190 0.01 16.35 -10.94
N PHE A 191 -0.15 16.28 -9.62
CA PHE A 191 -1.38 15.82 -9.00
C PHE A 191 -2.18 17.00 -8.46
N GLN A 192 -3.49 17.00 -8.73
CA GLN A 192 -4.39 18.08 -8.30
C GLN A 192 -4.93 17.90 -6.88
N MET A 193 -4.93 16.68 -6.35
CA MET A 193 -5.51 16.36 -5.03
C MET A 193 -4.52 15.67 -4.09
N SER A 194 -3.23 15.97 -4.20
CA SER A 194 -2.20 15.46 -3.29
C SER A 194 -1.71 16.54 -2.30
N GLU A 195 -0.93 16.11 -1.31
CA GLU A 195 -0.13 17.04 -0.51
C GLU A 195 0.79 17.85 -1.45
N ALA A 196 0.74 19.18 -1.30
CA ALA A 196 1.32 20.14 -2.24
C ALA A 196 0.81 20.00 -3.69
N ALA A 197 -0.52 19.99 -3.83
CA ALA A 197 -1.24 20.03 -5.11
C ALA A 197 -0.65 21.05 -6.10
N GLY A 198 -0.56 20.64 -7.37
CA GLY A 198 0.00 21.46 -8.45
C GLY A 198 1.52 21.40 -8.58
N ALA A 199 2.23 20.82 -7.61
CA ALA A 199 3.67 20.60 -7.74
C ALA A 199 3.98 19.36 -8.60
N ALA A 200 5.07 19.44 -9.36
CA ALA A 200 5.59 18.32 -10.11
C ALA A 200 6.20 17.27 -9.17
N ARG A 201 5.96 16.00 -9.49
CA ARG A 201 6.48 14.82 -8.78
C ARG A 201 7.09 13.87 -9.79
N GLU A 202 8.24 13.33 -9.45
CA GLU A 202 8.94 12.31 -10.20
C GLU A 202 8.60 10.96 -9.58
N LEU A 203 8.06 10.07 -10.40
CA LEU A 203 7.72 8.72 -10.02
C LEU A 203 8.71 7.77 -10.68
N ARG A 204 9.26 6.84 -9.91
CA ARG A 204 10.04 5.75 -10.48
C ARG A 204 9.10 4.74 -11.12
N VAL A 205 9.35 4.43 -12.38
CA VAL A 205 8.54 3.52 -13.18
C VAL A 205 8.98 2.09 -12.95
N LEU A 206 8.05 1.25 -12.48
CA LEU A 206 8.22 -0.19 -12.36
C LEU A 206 7.36 -0.91 -13.40
N GLU A 207 8.04 -1.59 -14.32
CA GLU A 207 7.39 -2.46 -15.31
C GLU A 207 6.99 -3.79 -14.69
N LEU A 208 5.74 -4.20 -14.88
CA LEU A 208 5.30 -5.56 -14.58
C LEU A 208 5.20 -6.34 -15.90
N PRO A 209 6.10 -7.31 -16.17
CA PRO A 209 6.10 -8.01 -17.45
C PRO A 209 4.78 -8.71 -17.73
N GLY A 210 4.27 -8.52 -18.96
CA GLY A 210 2.99 -9.07 -19.39
C GLY A 210 1.77 -8.27 -18.95
N GLN A 211 1.95 -7.11 -18.30
CA GLN A 211 0.86 -6.23 -17.91
C GLN A 211 0.63 -5.12 -18.95
N SER A 212 -0.64 -4.70 -19.11
CA SER A 212 -1.04 -3.59 -19.99
C SER A 212 -0.91 -2.22 -19.32
N PHE A 213 -0.15 -2.14 -18.23
CA PHE A 213 0.08 -0.95 -17.43
C PHE A 213 1.48 -1.04 -16.80
N PHE A 214 1.96 0.07 -16.28
CA PHE A 214 3.12 0.11 -15.40
C PHE A 214 2.76 0.84 -14.11
N LEU A 215 3.61 0.66 -13.09
CA LEU A 215 3.45 1.33 -11.81
C LEU A 215 4.37 2.55 -11.76
N GLY A 216 3.88 3.67 -11.26
CA GLY A 216 4.71 4.79 -10.81
C GLY A 216 4.81 4.76 -9.30
N VAL A 217 6.02 4.79 -8.77
CA VAL A 217 6.30 4.75 -7.33
C VAL A 217 6.87 6.08 -6.89
N LEU A 218 6.21 6.68 -5.92
CA LEU A 218 6.62 7.91 -5.25
C LEU A 218 7.03 7.56 -3.82
N VAL A 219 8.12 8.14 -3.32
CA VAL A 219 8.58 7.91 -1.96
C VAL A 219 8.72 9.26 -1.24
N SER A 220 8.15 9.33 -0.04
CA SER A 220 8.12 10.54 0.77
C SER A 220 8.58 10.23 2.18
N ARG A 221 9.31 11.16 2.80
CA ARG A 221 9.52 11.21 4.24
C ARG A 221 8.39 11.97 4.89
N THR A 222 7.86 11.38 5.95
CA THR A 222 6.70 11.91 6.68
C THR A 222 6.86 11.69 8.17
N ARG A 223 5.91 12.24 8.93
CA ARG A 223 5.80 12.05 10.36
C ARG A 223 4.70 11.03 10.66
N ALA A 224 5.05 10.03 11.47
CA ALA A 224 4.12 9.12 12.08
C ALA A 224 4.17 9.28 13.61
N SER A 225 3.01 9.14 14.26
CA SER A 225 2.90 9.22 15.72
C SER A 225 2.15 7.98 16.23
N PHE A 226 2.74 6.81 16.00
CA PHE A 226 2.24 5.53 16.53
C PHE A 226 2.90 5.23 17.88
N GLU A 227 2.21 4.48 18.74
CA GLU A 227 2.77 4.06 20.04
C GLU A 227 3.91 3.04 19.88
N ALA A 228 3.78 2.14 18.91
CA ALA A 228 4.81 1.17 18.59
C ALA A 228 6.05 1.85 17.98
N SER A 229 7.25 1.39 18.35
CA SER A 229 8.52 1.94 17.85
C SER A 229 8.82 1.58 16.38
N SER A 230 8.21 0.52 15.86
CA SER A 230 8.30 0.09 14.47
C SER A 230 6.97 -0.50 14.00
N GLY A 231 6.75 -0.48 12.69
CA GLY A 231 5.54 -1.01 12.11
C GLY A 231 5.28 -0.52 10.69
N TRP A 232 4.11 -0.88 10.18
CA TRP A 232 3.67 -0.50 8.86
C TRP A 232 2.14 -0.42 8.77
N VAL A 233 1.70 0.45 7.86
CA VAL A 233 0.30 0.60 7.45
C VAL A 233 0.25 0.51 5.94
N ILE A 234 -0.60 -0.36 5.43
CA ILE A 234 -0.88 -0.46 4.00
C ILE A 234 -2.33 -0.05 3.76
N ASN A 235 -2.57 0.85 2.83
CA ASN A 235 -3.91 1.27 2.46
C ASN A 235 -4.19 0.94 1.00
N GLY A 236 -5.40 0.43 0.76
CA GLY A 236 -5.92 0.29 -0.59
C GLY A 236 -6.42 1.62 -1.15
N PRO A 237 -6.98 1.57 -2.37
CA PRO A 237 -7.64 2.72 -2.96
C PRO A 237 -8.92 3.03 -2.20
N SER A 238 -9.48 4.21 -2.46
CA SER A 238 -10.80 4.60 -1.97
C SER A 238 -11.81 4.65 -3.10
N VAL A 239 -13.05 4.31 -2.79
CA VAL A 239 -14.17 4.33 -3.74
C VAL A 239 -15.21 5.31 -3.24
N ILE A 240 -15.42 6.41 -3.96
CA ILE A 240 -16.45 7.39 -3.62
C ILE A 240 -17.82 6.73 -3.68
N THR A 241 -18.46 6.57 -2.52
CA THR A 241 -19.80 6.01 -2.35
C THR A 241 -20.87 7.09 -2.38
N ASP A 242 -20.52 8.33 -2.01
CA ASP A 242 -21.37 9.51 -2.15
C ASP A 242 -20.60 10.65 -2.81
N GLN A 243 -21.01 11.04 -4.02
CA GLN A 243 -20.37 12.13 -4.78
C GLN A 243 -20.67 13.53 -4.22
N HIS A 244 -21.85 13.73 -3.60
CA HIS A 244 -22.24 15.02 -3.03
C HIS A 244 -21.52 15.25 -1.71
N GLU A 245 -21.46 14.21 -0.88
CA GLU A 245 -20.76 14.25 0.39
C GLU A 245 -19.25 14.01 0.25
N LYS A 246 -18.79 13.58 -0.94
CA LYS A 246 -17.41 13.16 -1.19
C LYS A 246 -16.95 12.15 -0.15
N ILE A 247 -17.82 11.22 0.21
CA ILE A 247 -17.50 10.11 1.11
C ILE A 247 -17.01 8.95 0.27
N GLY A 248 -15.87 8.38 0.65
CA GLY A 248 -15.34 7.18 0.02
C GLY A 248 -15.07 6.06 1.00
N GLU A 249 -15.29 4.82 0.58
CA GLU A 249 -14.93 3.64 1.36
C GLU A 249 -13.47 3.28 1.10
N GLN A 250 -12.70 3.12 2.17
CA GLN A 250 -11.28 2.75 2.12
C GLN A 250 -11.03 1.47 2.93
N ILE A 251 -10.03 0.71 2.49
CA ILE A 251 -9.47 -0.41 3.24
C ILE A 251 -8.05 -0.10 3.70
N VAL A 252 -7.71 -0.54 4.92
CA VAL A 252 -6.39 -0.38 5.52
C VAL A 252 -6.00 -1.61 6.32
N ALA A 253 -4.70 -1.86 6.48
CA ALA A 253 -4.19 -2.81 7.45
C ALA A 253 -3.04 -2.20 8.25
N PHE A 254 -3.04 -2.43 9.56
CA PHE A 254 -2.12 -1.87 10.54
C PHE A 254 -1.36 -2.98 11.27
N TYR A 255 -0.04 -2.82 11.36
CA TYR A 255 0.86 -3.72 12.06
C TYR A 255 1.91 -2.89 12.83
N PRO A 256 2.24 -3.24 14.08
CA PRO A 256 1.63 -4.31 14.89
C PRO A 256 0.21 -3.97 15.35
N LYS A 257 -0.48 -4.94 15.96
CA LYS A 257 -1.85 -4.78 16.48
C LYS A 257 -1.96 -3.63 17.49
N GLU A 258 -0.89 -3.39 18.25
CA GLU A 258 -0.77 -2.38 19.30
C GLU A 258 -0.48 -0.98 18.74
N ALA A 259 -0.21 -0.83 17.44
CA ALA A 259 0.13 0.46 16.84
C ALA A 259 -1.00 1.49 16.95
N VAL A 260 -2.25 1.04 17.13
CA VAL A 260 -3.43 1.90 17.26
C VAL A 260 -4.20 1.52 18.53
N PRO A 261 -3.95 2.17 19.67
CA PRO A 261 -4.65 1.89 20.94
C PRO A 261 -6.15 2.16 20.81
N GLY A 262 -6.97 1.43 21.59
CA GLY A 262 -8.42 1.66 21.73
C GLY A 262 -9.31 0.88 20.77
N LYS A 263 -8.78 0.30 19.69
CA LYS A 263 -9.60 -0.33 18.65
C LYS A 263 -10.37 -1.56 19.14
N THR A 264 -11.69 -1.48 19.09
CA THR A 264 -12.58 -2.65 19.21
C THR A 264 -12.50 -3.48 17.93
N ILE A 265 -12.09 -4.74 18.05
CA ILE A 265 -12.02 -5.69 16.93
C ILE A 265 -13.40 -6.31 16.72
N SER A 266 -14.02 -6.06 15.57
CA SER A 266 -15.38 -6.56 15.26
C SER A 266 -15.43 -8.03 14.88
N GLY A 267 -14.30 -8.59 14.42
CA GLY A 267 -14.20 -10.00 14.02
C GLY A 267 -12.77 -10.44 13.70
N SER A 268 -12.63 -11.58 13.05
CA SER A 268 -11.35 -12.10 12.57
C SER A 268 -11.42 -12.37 11.07
N ILE A 269 -10.35 -12.09 10.35
CA ILE A 269 -10.21 -12.52 8.94
C ILE A 269 -9.55 -13.89 8.82
N ASN A 270 -9.16 -14.51 9.94
CA ASN A 270 -8.48 -15.81 9.94
C ASN A 270 -9.45 -16.93 9.52
N PHE A 271 -8.90 -17.96 8.87
CA PHE A 271 -9.62 -19.18 8.50
C PHE A 271 -9.93 -20.01 9.75
N SER A 272 -11.21 -20.25 10.00
CA SER A 272 -11.68 -21.23 10.96
C SER A 272 -12.38 -22.36 10.21
N PRO A 273 -11.90 -23.62 10.27
CA PRO A 273 -12.62 -24.74 9.66
C PRO A 273 -14.00 -24.91 10.32
N PRO A 274 -15.02 -25.42 9.59
CA PRO A 274 -16.30 -25.74 10.21
C PRO A 274 -16.08 -26.74 11.34
N THR A 275 -16.57 -26.42 12.54
CA THR A 275 -16.68 -27.38 13.63
C THR A 275 -17.57 -28.50 13.13
N GLN A 276 -17.03 -29.72 13.01
CA GLN A 276 -17.88 -30.88 12.78
C GLN A 276 -18.77 -31.02 14.01
N GLU A 277 -20.06 -30.74 13.87
CA GLU A 277 -21.05 -31.16 14.86
C GLU A 277 -21.02 -32.69 14.89
N THR A 278 -20.49 -33.24 15.99
CA THR A 278 -20.57 -34.67 16.32
C THR A 278 -21.90 -35.00 16.97
#